data_AF-A0A952E3H0-F1
#
_entry.id   AF-A0A952E3H0-F1
#
_cell.length_a   1.000
_cell.length_b   1.000
_cell.length_c   1.000
_cell.angle_alpha   90.00
_cell.angle_beta   90.00
_cell.angle_gamma   90.00
#
_symmetry.space_group_name_H-M   'P 1'
#
loop_
_entity.id
_entity.type
_entity.pdbx_description
1 polymer ?
#
loop_
_entity_poly.entity_id
_entity_poly.type
_entity_poly.pdbx_seq_one_letter_code
_entity_poly.pdbx_strand_id
1 'polypeptide(L)'
;MMKKVLSFSVCLVLLIIIGCGEKPEKPTQISADITQAAQAKTSPMQKQQKAGQLPIAFGEGGQIKMLYDRRQRPQSIYLNNKVHLVFNGAGQIGASPKAPTKPMAVTYDPATRKFSEVVTLGPGKKDHHYCPVIWADEDNYLHVLYGCHSTPGTHLISKQPGSLGSSLDDWAPGPQIAPKISYPSMYRIYDKKELIYYRTAGHTSSWTYRITYDKGKTWLGPAKDVTDMDIKGRFEWSSYQCKLPSQDGRFLHVVFIACDDNKSDDPKRYYNPRYKNQVSNEWKYNLYYIKIDLQTHEVTNFDGESMKTPIDINQADAKCRIWDTKWRGAGVPPTIILDENGDPAFLHVLSEETTESHNYYFVRRANEKWKKTPIAPSNHQWNSCHLARDADGTLHAYLIVGDGYLDTGGYMDRYGGGAVEEWISADKGNTWKKQRDLTPDESRYPGWKYNNIQPVTRPDGSFADGMLLFYGWKDKESPEAKAFLLHEDAVHDSTIPMPRDDE
;
A
#
# COMPACT_ATOMS: atom_id res chain seq x y z
N MET A 1 63.26 13.02 41.26
CA MET A 1 63.37 13.72 39.95
C MET A 1 61.95 13.89 39.42
N MET A 2 61.19 14.93 39.78
CA MET A 2 61.22 16.34 39.35
C MET A 2 61.01 16.60 37.85
N LYS A 3 59.99 17.44 37.59
CA LYS A 3 59.64 18.28 36.42
C LYS A 3 58.51 17.73 35.53
N LYS A 4 57.52 18.50 35.08
CA LYS A 4 56.96 19.86 35.33
C LYS A 4 55.76 19.95 34.35
N VAL A 5 54.56 20.29 34.81
CA VAL A 5 53.82 21.55 34.51
C VAL A 5 53.47 21.78 33.03
N LEU A 6 52.17 21.93 32.70
CA LEU A 6 51.62 23.20 32.21
C LEU A 6 50.08 23.23 32.31
N SER A 7 49.61 24.31 32.93
CA SER A 7 48.22 24.74 33.08
C SER A 7 47.96 25.86 32.05
N PHE A 8 46.76 25.95 31.49
CA PHE A 8 46.33 27.10 30.69
C PHE A 8 44.99 27.64 31.21
N SER A 9 45.08 28.76 31.92
CA SER A 9 44.00 29.74 32.06
C SER A 9 43.98 30.64 30.83
N VAL A 10 42.81 30.97 30.30
CA VAL A 10 42.62 32.11 29.40
C VAL A 10 41.56 33.04 29.98
N CYS A 11 41.99 34.30 30.13
CA CYS A 11 41.23 35.42 30.63
C CYS A 11 40.13 35.86 29.66
N LEU A 12 39.00 36.25 30.24
CA LEU A 12 37.91 36.96 29.60
C LEU A 12 38.15 38.47 29.76
N VAL A 13 38.43 39.18 28.67
CA VAL A 13 38.37 40.66 28.59
C VAL A 13 37.92 41.04 27.18
N LEU A 14 36.88 41.87 27.10
CA LEU A 14 36.53 42.91 26.09
C LEU A 14 34.99 42.97 25.97
N LEU A 15 34.32 44.11 25.81
CA LEU A 15 34.66 45.54 25.88
C LEU A 15 33.29 46.26 25.94
N ILE A 16 33.19 47.32 26.74
CA ILE A 16 32.03 48.22 26.78
C ILE A 16 32.18 49.25 25.66
N ILE A 17 31.14 49.45 24.84
CA ILE A 17 30.97 50.66 24.02
C ILE A 17 29.58 51.24 24.29
N ILE A 18 29.58 52.50 24.72
CA ILE A 18 28.44 53.39 24.94
C ILE A 18 28.30 54.29 23.70
N GLY A 19 27.07 54.56 23.25
CA GLY A 19 26.79 55.72 22.39
C GLY A 19 25.44 55.70 21.67
N CYS A 20 24.46 56.38 22.28
CA CYS A 20 23.37 57.23 21.73
C CYS A 20 22.91 57.00 20.27
N GLY A 21 21.63 56.93 19.91
CA GLY A 21 20.38 57.26 20.58
C GLY A 21 19.40 57.76 19.51
N GLU A 22 18.15 57.31 19.52
CA GLU A 22 16.96 58.10 19.16
C GLU A 22 15.69 57.29 19.48
N LYS A 23 14.80 57.94 20.22
CA LYS A 23 13.39 57.59 20.51
C LYS A 23 12.49 58.20 19.40
N PRO A 24 11.18 57.91 19.26
CA PRO A 24 10.18 57.51 20.29
C PRO A 24 9.29 56.33 19.80
N GLU A 25 8.23 55.82 20.42
CA GLU A 25 7.17 56.36 21.28
C GLU A 25 6.37 55.16 21.85
N LYS A 26 5.78 55.29 23.05
CA LYS A 26 4.83 54.31 23.65
C LYS A 26 3.41 54.60 23.17
N PRO A 27 2.51 53.59 23.12
CA PRO A 27 1.50 53.47 24.18
C PRO A 27 1.19 52.00 24.56
N THR A 28 1.19 51.64 25.85
CA THR A 28 0.05 51.59 26.80
C THR A 28 -0.62 50.20 26.84
N GLN A 29 -0.50 49.54 28.00
CA GLN A 29 -1.26 48.36 28.38
C GLN A 29 -2.74 48.73 28.58
N ILE A 30 -3.64 47.96 28.00
CA ILE A 30 -5.03 47.80 28.47
C ILE A 30 -5.28 46.29 28.57
N SER A 31 -5.61 45.87 29.79
CA SER A 31 -6.16 44.56 30.10
C SER A 31 -7.68 44.53 29.91
N ALA A 32 -8.18 43.31 29.74
CA ALA A 32 -9.57 42.85 29.93
C ALA A 32 -10.43 42.70 28.67
N ASP A 33 -11.10 41.54 28.66
CA ASP A 33 -12.23 41.10 27.84
C ASP A 33 -11.99 40.85 26.35
N ILE A 34 -11.86 39.57 25.98
CA ILE A 34 -12.85 38.85 25.16
C ILE A 34 -12.68 37.35 25.46
N THR A 35 -13.56 36.86 26.32
CA THR A 35 -13.96 35.45 26.32
C THR A 35 -15.03 35.30 25.24
N GLN A 36 -15.07 34.14 24.56
CA GLN A 36 -16.07 33.70 23.58
C GLN A 36 -15.96 34.27 22.15
N ALA A 37 -15.25 33.54 21.29
CA ALA A 37 -15.71 33.23 19.92
C ALA A 37 -14.78 32.18 19.27
N ALA A 38 -14.77 30.97 19.81
CA ALA A 38 -14.29 29.78 19.10
C ALA A 38 -15.33 28.67 19.23
N GLN A 39 -16.58 28.97 18.85
CA GLN A 39 -17.49 27.94 18.40
C GLN A 39 -17.13 27.63 16.95
N ALA A 40 -16.33 26.57 16.79
CA ALA A 40 -16.25 25.85 15.54
C ALA A 40 -17.68 25.50 15.11
N LYS A 41 -18.20 26.19 14.11
CA LYS A 41 -19.37 25.74 13.36
C LYS A 41 -18.93 24.51 12.59
N THR A 42 -19.13 23.34 13.19
CA THR A 42 -19.25 22.08 12.48
C THR A 42 -20.35 22.25 11.44
N SER A 43 -19.95 22.32 10.18
CA SER A 43 -20.87 22.40 9.04
C SER A 43 -21.71 21.11 9.01
N PRO A 44 -23.05 21.18 8.97
CA PRO A 44 -23.91 20.02 8.84
C PRO A 44 -23.90 19.58 7.37
N MET A 45 -22.80 18.97 6.95
CA MET A 45 -22.68 18.29 5.67
C MET A 45 -22.28 16.81 5.84
N GLN A 46 -22.72 16.19 6.94
CA GLN A 46 -22.87 14.74 7.03
C GLN A 46 -24.28 14.39 6.53
N LYS A 47 -24.44 14.37 5.20
CA LYS A 47 -25.63 13.78 4.60
C LYS A 47 -25.53 12.26 4.75
N GLN A 48 -26.51 11.70 5.48
CA GLN A 48 -26.89 10.29 5.57
C GLN A 48 -26.24 9.39 4.50
N GLN A 49 -25.24 8.61 4.91
CA GLN A 49 -25.00 7.32 4.26
C GLN A 49 -26.28 6.49 4.43
N LYS A 50 -26.88 6.05 3.32
CA LYS A 50 -27.97 5.08 3.40
C LYS A 50 -27.42 3.81 4.04
N ALA A 51 -28.19 3.16 4.91
CA ALA A 51 -27.79 1.97 5.67
C ALA A 51 -27.25 0.79 4.82
N GLY A 52 -27.44 0.81 3.49
CA GLY A 52 -26.89 -0.16 2.55
C GLY A 52 -25.47 0.13 2.03
N GLN A 53 -24.87 1.28 2.36
CA GLN A 53 -23.54 1.69 1.84
C GLN A 53 -22.42 1.58 2.88
N LEU A 54 -22.70 1.04 4.06
CA LEU A 54 -21.69 0.90 5.11
C LEU A 54 -20.84 -0.36 4.87
N PRO A 55 -19.52 -0.28 5.13
CA PRO A 55 -18.65 -1.45 5.09
C PRO A 55 -19.14 -2.58 6.00
N ILE A 56 -19.11 -3.81 5.48
CA ILE A 56 -19.60 -5.01 6.16
C ILE A 56 -18.40 -5.86 6.60
N ALA A 57 -18.31 -6.19 7.89
CA ALA A 57 -17.25 -7.06 8.40
C ALA A 57 -17.45 -8.52 7.97
N PHE A 58 -16.39 -9.22 7.58
CA PHE A 58 -16.45 -10.60 7.09
C PHE A 58 -15.37 -11.55 7.65
N GLY A 59 -14.39 -11.02 8.37
CA GLY A 59 -13.36 -11.81 9.02
C GLY A 59 -13.06 -11.23 10.40
N GLU A 60 -12.61 -12.07 11.32
CA GLU A 60 -12.28 -11.70 12.69
C GLU A 60 -11.06 -12.44 13.23
N GLY A 61 -10.54 -11.97 14.36
CA GLY A 61 -9.33 -12.52 14.98
C GLY A 61 -8.08 -12.25 14.14
N GLY A 62 -8.04 -11.14 13.40
CA GLY A 62 -6.88 -10.75 12.61
C GLY A 62 -5.79 -10.11 13.46
N GLN A 63 -4.55 -10.25 13.02
CA GLN A 63 -3.42 -9.46 13.51
C GLN A 63 -3.08 -8.33 12.52
N ILE A 64 -1.97 -7.64 12.75
CA ILE A 64 -1.52 -6.58 11.84
C ILE A 64 -1.42 -7.12 10.41
N LYS A 65 -1.88 -6.32 9.44
CA LYS A 65 -2.02 -6.73 8.04
C LYS A 65 -2.81 -8.03 7.84
N MET A 66 -3.93 -8.16 8.57
CA MET A 66 -4.99 -9.15 8.31
C MET A 66 -5.36 -9.20 6.82
N LEU A 67 -5.47 -8.01 6.21
CA LEU A 67 -5.30 -7.80 4.79
C LEU A 67 -3.94 -7.16 4.56
N TYR A 68 -3.20 -7.61 3.56
CA TYR A 68 -1.89 -7.08 3.19
C TYR A 68 -2.03 -5.83 2.30
N ASP A 69 -0.97 -5.02 2.26
CA ASP A 69 -0.89 -3.89 1.34
C ASP A 69 -0.53 -4.35 -0.09
N ARG A 70 -0.43 -3.39 -1.02
CA ARG A 70 -0.22 -3.60 -2.47
C ARG A 70 1.01 -4.43 -2.87
N ARG A 71 1.91 -4.75 -1.92
CA ARG A 71 3.00 -5.70 -2.18
C ARG A 71 2.48 -7.12 -2.41
N GLN A 72 1.33 -7.48 -1.83
CA GLN A 72 0.81 -8.85 -1.82
C GLN A 72 -0.69 -8.85 -2.08
N ARG A 73 -1.10 -9.21 -3.30
CA ARG A 73 -2.46 -9.05 -3.82
C ARG A 73 -2.72 -9.95 -5.04
N PRO A 74 -3.96 -10.17 -5.48
CA PRO A 74 -5.21 -9.73 -4.86
C PRO A 74 -5.61 -10.61 -3.68
N GLN A 75 -6.39 -10.04 -2.77
CA GLN A 75 -7.05 -10.77 -1.68
C GLN A 75 -8.54 -10.99 -1.93
N SER A 76 -9.00 -10.63 -3.12
CA SER A 76 -10.35 -10.92 -3.57
C SER A 76 -10.47 -11.05 -5.08
N ILE A 77 -11.45 -11.84 -5.49
CA ILE A 77 -11.82 -12.00 -6.88
C ILE A 77 -13.35 -12.01 -7.01
N TYR A 78 -13.89 -11.19 -7.92
CA TYR A 78 -15.30 -11.15 -8.27
C TYR A 78 -15.55 -12.05 -9.49
N LEU A 79 -16.17 -13.20 -9.26
CA LEU A 79 -16.35 -14.27 -10.23
C LEU A 79 -17.76 -14.86 -10.08
N ASN A 80 -18.42 -15.14 -11.20
CA ASN A 80 -19.75 -15.77 -11.23
C ASN A 80 -20.77 -15.06 -10.29
N ASN A 81 -20.78 -13.73 -10.35
CA ASN A 81 -21.61 -12.85 -9.52
C ASN A 81 -21.38 -12.95 -8.01
N LYS A 82 -20.24 -13.50 -7.57
CA LYS A 82 -19.85 -13.60 -6.15
C LYS A 82 -18.47 -13.02 -5.94
N VAL A 83 -18.20 -12.49 -4.75
CA VAL A 83 -16.84 -12.07 -4.36
C VAL A 83 -16.25 -13.17 -3.48
N HIS A 84 -15.15 -13.77 -3.92
CA HIS A 84 -14.38 -14.69 -3.09
C HIS A 84 -13.22 -13.92 -2.44
N LEU A 85 -13.10 -14.05 -1.13
CA LEU A 85 -12.21 -13.26 -0.27
C LEU A 85 -11.24 -14.18 0.45
N VAL A 86 -9.98 -13.78 0.58
CA VAL A 86 -8.99 -14.49 1.39
C VAL A 86 -8.27 -13.54 2.35
N PHE A 87 -8.01 -13.99 3.57
CA PHE A 87 -7.46 -13.16 4.65
C PHE A 87 -6.77 -14.00 5.73
N ASN A 88 -6.02 -13.35 6.62
CA ASN A 88 -5.51 -13.99 7.84
C ASN A 88 -6.45 -13.68 9.02
N GLY A 89 -7.00 -14.70 9.68
CA GLY A 89 -7.92 -14.52 10.81
C GLY A 89 -7.84 -15.63 11.85
N ALA A 90 -8.88 -15.75 12.67
CA ALA A 90 -9.01 -16.78 13.72
C ALA A 90 -7.85 -16.85 14.73
N GLY A 91 -7.18 -15.72 14.95
CA GLY A 91 -6.32 -15.50 16.10
C GLY A 91 -7.15 -15.50 17.39
N GLN A 92 -6.53 -15.97 18.47
CA GLN A 92 -7.19 -16.02 19.78
C GLN A 92 -7.44 -14.60 20.31
N ILE A 93 -8.72 -14.23 20.45
CA ILE A 93 -9.16 -12.95 21.04
C ILE A 93 -8.62 -12.80 22.47
N GLY A 94 -8.17 -11.59 22.84
CA GLY A 94 -7.53 -11.31 24.12
C GLY A 94 -6.14 -11.95 24.33
N ALA A 95 -5.58 -12.64 23.33
CA ALA A 95 -4.21 -13.14 23.40
C ALA A 95 -3.18 -12.05 23.06
N SER A 96 -1.90 -12.41 23.09
CA SER A 96 -0.80 -11.55 22.62
C SER A 96 -1.07 -11.05 21.19
N PRO A 97 -0.69 -9.80 20.84
CA PRO A 97 -1.01 -9.22 19.53
C PRO A 97 -0.38 -9.96 18.34
N LYS A 98 0.64 -10.78 18.59
CA LYS A 98 1.29 -11.68 17.62
C LYS A 98 0.72 -13.10 17.67
N ALA A 99 -0.53 -13.28 18.10
CA ALA A 99 -1.16 -14.59 18.12
C ALA A 99 -1.15 -15.20 16.70
N PRO A 100 -0.92 -16.51 16.55
CA PRO A 100 -0.99 -17.15 15.25
C PRO A 100 -2.36 -16.92 14.60
N THR A 101 -2.36 -16.47 13.35
CA THR A 101 -3.56 -16.34 12.51
C THR A 101 -3.50 -17.37 11.38
N LYS A 102 -4.66 -17.82 10.93
CA LYS A 102 -4.81 -18.85 9.89
C LYS A 102 -5.17 -18.20 8.56
N PRO A 103 -4.69 -18.74 7.41
CA PRO A 103 -5.21 -18.37 6.11
C PRO A 103 -6.66 -18.87 6.00
N MET A 104 -7.57 -17.97 5.67
CA MET A 104 -9.01 -18.21 5.61
C MET A 104 -9.59 -17.71 4.29
N ALA A 105 -10.73 -18.27 3.90
CA ALA A 105 -11.49 -17.83 2.74
C ALA A 105 -12.99 -17.74 3.04
N VAL A 106 -13.68 -16.80 2.40
CA VAL A 106 -15.13 -16.64 2.51
C VAL A 106 -15.71 -16.13 1.19
N THR A 107 -16.94 -16.50 0.88
CA THR A 107 -17.66 -15.98 -0.30
C THR A 107 -18.71 -14.97 0.14
N TYR A 108 -18.78 -13.84 -0.55
CA TYR A 108 -19.83 -12.86 -0.44
C TYR A 108 -20.75 -12.94 -1.66
N ASP A 109 -22.05 -12.94 -1.41
CA ASP A 109 -23.07 -12.81 -2.44
C ASP A 109 -23.61 -11.37 -2.44
N PRO A 110 -23.28 -10.55 -3.46
CA PRO A 110 -23.80 -9.20 -3.61
C PRO A 110 -25.32 -9.11 -3.66
N ALA A 111 -26.02 -10.11 -4.20
CA ALA A 111 -27.48 -10.09 -4.35
C ALA A 111 -28.19 -10.23 -3.00
N THR A 112 -27.68 -11.10 -2.13
CA THR A 112 -28.24 -11.31 -0.79
C THR A 112 -27.54 -10.50 0.30
N ARG A 113 -26.39 -9.88 -0.03
CA ARG A 113 -25.46 -9.21 0.89
C ARG A 113 -25.02 -10.09 2.07
N LYS A 114 -24.88 -11.39 1.83
CA LYS A 114 -24.50 -12.37 2.85
C LYS A 114 -23.15 -13.00 2.55
N PHE A 115 -22.43 -13.32 3.63
CA PHE A 115 -21.23 -14.14 3.57
C PHE A 115 -21.60 -15.61 3.78
N SER A 116 -20.87 -16.51 3.13
CA SER A 116 -20.86 -17.93 3.43
C SER A 116 -20.19 -18.19 4.79
N GLU A 117 -20.18 -19.45 5.21
CA GLU A 117 -19.25 -19.88 6.25
C GLU A 117 -17.79 -19.69 5.80
N VAL A 118 -16.90 -19.51 6.78
CA VAL A 118 -15.47 -19.29 6.54
C VAL A 118 -14.75 -20.63 6.44
N VAL A 119 -13.98 -20.81 5.38
CA VAL A 119 -13.13 -21.99 5.16
C VAL A 119 -11.73 -21.71 5.71
N THR A 120 -11.20 -22.60 6.54
CA THR A 120 -9.79 -22.55 6.98
C THR A 120 -8.92 -23.29 5.98
N LEU A 121 -7.94 -22.61 5.39
CA LEU A 121 -7.10 -23.17 4.31
C LEU A 121 -5.81 -23.82 4.80
N GLY A 122 -5.42 -23.58 6.05
CA GLY A 122 -4.14 -24.06 6.56
C GLY A 122 -3.85 -23.73 8.02
N PRO A 123 -2.67 -24.12 8.52
CA PRO A 123 -2.29 -23.92 9.92
C PRO A 123 -2.00 -22.44 10.24
N GLY A 124 -2.15 -22.09 11.51
CA GLY A 124 -1.90 -20.73 12.00
C GLY A 124 -0.41 -20.37 12.07
N LYS A 125 -0.07 -19.11 11.74
CA LYS A 125 1.29 -18.57 11.82
C LYS A 125 1.27 -17.14 12.38
N LYS A 126 2.35 -16.77 13.08
CA LYS A 126 2.50 -15.42 13.67
C LYS A 126 2.96 -14.38 12.67
N ASP A 127 3.55 -14.81 11.56
CA ASP A 127 4.11 -13.90 10.58
C ASP A 127 3.02 -13.38 9.63
N HIS A 128 2.76 -12.06 9.68
CA HIS A 128 1.76 -11.41 8.84
C HIS A 128 2.06 -11.49 7.33
N HIS A 129 3.31 -11.78 6.93
CA HIS A 129 3.68 -12.02 5.52
C HIS A 129 3.00 -13.25 4.93
N TYR A 130 2.49 -14.16 5.77
CA TYR A 130 1.89 -15.42 5.33
C TYR A 130 0.47 -15.24 4.79
N CYS A 131 -0.01 -14.00 4.66
CA CYS A 131 -1.34 -13.64 4.17
C CYS A 131 -1.65 -14.30 2.82
N PRO A 132 -2.87 -14.82 2.59
CA PRO A 132 -3.20 -15.45 1.31
C PRO A 132 -3.41 -14.41 0.19
N VAL A 133 -3.13 -14.82 -1.04
CA VAL A 133 -3.63 -14.18 -2.28
C VAL A 133 -4.49 -15.17 -3.05
N ILE A 134 -5.47 -14.67 -3.80
CA ILE A 134 -6.44 -15.46 -4.58
C ILE A 134 -6.49 -14.99 -6.03
N TRP A 135 -6.70 -15.92 -6.96
CA TRP A 135 -7.05 -15.62 -8.36
C TRP A 135 -7.94 -16.72 -8.94
N ALA A 136 -8.43 -16.52 -10.16
CA ALA A 136 -9.20 -17.52 -10.90
C ALA A 136 -8.56 -17.77 -12.26
N ASP A 137 -8.45 -19.05 -12.63
CA ASP A 137 -7.96 -19.45 -13.95
C ASP A 137 -9.02 -19.28 -15.04
N GLU A 138 -8.70 -19.70 -16.27
CA GLU A 138 -9.63 -19.61 -17.40
C GLU A 138 -10.82 -20.58 -17.33
N ASP A 139 -10.69 -21.64 -16.53
CA ASP A 139 -11.76 -22.62 -16.29
C ASP A 139 -12.54 -22.27 -15.01
N ASN A 140 -12.30 -21.09 -14.45
CA ASN A 140 -12.88 -20.55 -13.22
C ASN A 140 -12.51 -21.33 -11.97
N TYR A 141 -11.49 -22.18 -11.97
CA TYR A 141 -10.95 -22.73 -10.74
C TYR A 141 -10.31 -21.62 -9.92
N LEU A 142 -10.60 -21.62 -8.62
CA LEU A 142 -10.01 -20.66 -7.70
C LEU A 142 -8.65 -21.20 -7.25
N HIS A 143 -7.65 -20.34 -7.27
CA HIS A 143 -6.32 -20.63 -6.77
C HIS A 143 -6.03 -19.76 -5.56
N VAL A 144 -5.38 -20.34 -4.55
CA VAL A 144 -4.89 -19.59 -3.38
C VAL A 144 -3.42 -19.91 -3.15
N LEU A 145 -2.63 -18.86 -2.91
CA LEU A 145 -1.25 -18.99 -2.46
C LEU A 145 -1.09 -18.28 -1.11
N TYR A 146 -0.60 -18.99 -0.10
CA TYR A 146 -0.34 -18.42 1.22
C TYR A 146 0.99 -18.90 1.80
N GLY A 147 1.38 -18.32 2.94
CA GLY A 147 2.57 -18.79 3.65
C GLY A 147 3.91 -18.43 3.01
N CYS A 148 3.94 -17.37 2.19
CA CYS A 148 5.12 -16.91 1.46
C CYS A 148 5.92 -15.88 2.27
N HIS A 149 7.06 -16.30 2.85
CA HIS A 149 8.09 -15.39 3.33
C HIS A 149 9.45 -16.08 3.27
N SER A 150 10.16 -15.91 2.15
CA SER A 150 11.38 -16.68 1.82
C SER A 150 11.15 -18.19 1.78
N THR A 151 9.93 -18.61 1.48
CA THR A 151 9.44 -19.99 1.40
C THR A 151 8.67 -20.18 0.09
N PRO A 152 8.48 -21.42 -0.40
CA PRO A 152 7.63 -21.65 -1.58
C PRO A 152 6.15 -21.26 -1.37
N GLY A 153 5.71 -21.24 -0.11
CA GLY A 153 4.31 -21.13 0.26
C GLY A 153 3.53 -22.44 0.05
N THR A 154 2.21 -22.36 0.18
CA THR A 154 1.27 -23.43 -0.14
C THR A 154 0.32 -22.94 -1.21
N HIS A 155 0.33 -23.62 -2.36
CA HIS A 155 -0.55 -23.35 -3.49
C HIS A 155 -1.71 -24.36 -3.45
N LEU A 156 -2.94 -23.87 -3.41
CA LEU A 156 -4.17 -24.65 -3.45
C LEU A 156 -4.99 -24.28 -4.68
N ILE A 157 -5.68 -25.26 -5.25
CA ILE A 157 -6.60 -25.12 -6.37
C ILE A 157 -7.94 -25.71 -5.95
N SER A 158 -9.05 -25.01 -6.15
CA SER A 158 -10.37 -25.52 -5.79
C SER A 158 -10.68 -26.77 -6.60
N LYS A 159 -11.43 -27.72 -6.04
CA LYS A 159 -11.86 -28.92 -6.78
C LYS A 159 -13.06 -28.65 -7.70
N GLN A 160 -13.75 -27.53 -7.48
CA GLN A 160 -14.89 -27.09 -8.27
C GLN A 160 -14.69 -25.66 -8.76
N PRO A 161 -15.02 -25.37 -10.04
CA PRO A 161 -14.99 -24.00 -10.57
C PRO A 161 -15.88 -23.05 -9.76
N GLY A 162 -15.37 -21.85 -9.46
CA GLY A 162 -16.11 -20.76 -8.82
C GLY A 162 -16.60 -21.06 -7.41
N SER A 163 -16.00 -22.03 -6.72
CA SER A 163 -16.42 -22.45 -5.38
C SER A 163 -15.23 -22.62 -4.44
N LEU A 164 -15.36 -22.09 -3.23
CA LEU A 164 -14.42 -22.32 -2.14
C LEU A 164 -14.64 -23.66 -1.43
N GLY A 165 -15.77 -24.32 -1.71
CA GLY A 165 -16.25 -25.46 -0.92
C GLY A 165 -16.67 -25.07 0.50
N SER A 166 -16.60 -26.05 1.38
CA SER A 166 -16.95 -25.98 2.81
C SER A 166 -15.75 -26.25 3.72
N SER A 167 -14.70 -26.90 3.21
CA SER A 167 -13.52 -27.25 3.99
C SER A 167 -12.23 -27.27 3.14
N LEU A 168 -11.08 -27.53 3.78
CA LEU A 168 -9.82 -27.74 3.09
C LEU A 168 -9.85 -28.97 2.14
N ASP A 169 -10.72 -29.95 2.39
CA ASP A 169 -10.86 -31.13 1.54
C ASP A 169 -11.47 -30.79 0.17
N ASP A 170 -12.05 -29.61 -0.01
CA ASP A 170 -12.53 -29.11 -1.30
C ASP A 170 -11.43 -28.47 -2.16
N TRP A 171 -10.17 -28.59 -1.72
CA TRP A 171 -8.99 -28.06 -2.40
C TRP A 171 -8.00 -29.19 -2.72
N ALA A 172 -7.28 -29.02 -3.83
CA ALA A 172 -6.16 -29.86 -4.22
C ALA A 172 -4.85 -29.05 -4.13
N PRO A 173 -3.72 -29.69 -3.78
CA PRO A 173 -2.43 -29.02 -3.85
C PRO A 173 -2.08 -28.68 -5.31
N GLY A 174 -1.77 -27.41 -5.56
CA GLY A 174 -1.16 -26.96 -6.81
C GLY A 174 0.36 -27.19 -6.81
N PRO A 175 1.01 -27.10 -7.98
CA PRO A 175 2.46 -27.25 -8.06
C PRO A 175 3.18 -26.08 -7.39
N GLN A 176 4.43 -26.33 -7.00
CA GLN A 176 5.31 -25.29 -6.49
C GLN A 176 5.66 -24.28 -7.59
N ILE A 177 5.39 -23.00 -7.32
CA ILE A 177 5.63 -21.90 -8.26
C ILE A 177 7.12 -21.52 -8.33
N ALA A 178 7.76 -21.38 -7.17
CA ALA A 178 9.17 -21.04 -7.03
C ALA A 178 9.70 -21.54 -5.67
N PRO A 179 11.02 -21.77 -5.51
CA PRO A 179 11.57 -22.29 -4.25
C PRO A 179 11.45 -21.31 -3.08
N LYS A 180 11.38 -20.00 -3.35
CA LYS A 180 11.26 -18.95 -2.35
C LYS A 180 10.49 -17.77 -2.91
N ILE A 181 9.48 -17.33 -2.17
CA ILE A 181 8.56 -16.26 -2.51
C ILE A 181 8.35 -15.39 -1.26
N SER A 182 8.38 -14.08 -1.46
CA SER A 182 7.83 -13.09 -0.53
C SER A 182 7.01 -12.09 -1.34
N TYR A 183 5.89 -11.63 -0.77
CA TYR A 183 5.01 -10.64 -1.42
C TYR A 183 4.47 -11.07 -2.80
N PRO A 184 3.79 -12.23 -2.92
CA PRO A 184 3.22 -12.65 -4.19
C PRO A 184 2.17 -11.65 -4.69
N SER A 185 2.31 -11.21 -5.93
CA SER A 185 1.31 -10.40 -6.63
C SER A 185 0.85 -11.09 -7.91
N MET A 186 -0.43 -11.45 -7.99
CA MET A 186 -1.01 -12.18 -9.13
C MET A 186 -1.73 -11.24 -10.11
N TYR A 187 -1.61 -11.51 -11.40
CA TYR A 187 -2.26 -10.75 -12.46
C TYR A 187 -2.66 -11.65 -13.63
N ARG A 188 -3.79 -11.34 -14.26
CA ARG A 188 -4.08 -11.76 -15.64
C ARG A 188 -3.34 -10.83 -16.60
N ILE A 189 -2.75 -11.41 -17.64
CA ILE A 189 -1.97 -10.70 -18.65
C ILE A 189 -2.42 -11.12 -20.06
N TYR A 190 -1.70 -10.65 -21.09
CA TYR A 190 -1.99 -10.93 -22.50
C TYR A 190 -2.16 -12.44 -22.79
N ASP A 191 -2.96 -12.75 -23.82
CA ASP A 191 -3.36 -14.12 -24.20
C ASP A 191 -3.92 -14.94 -23.03
N LYS A 192 -4.56 -14.26 -22.09
CA LYS A 192 -5.18 -14.84 -20.89
C LYS A 192 -4.22 -15.63 -19.97
N LYS A 193 -2.91 -15.43 -20.11
CA LYS A 193 -1.90 -16.02 -19.23
C LYS A 193 -1.94 -15.38 -17.86
N GLU A 194 -1.33 -16.04 -16.88
CA GLU A 194 -1.26 -15.52 -15.51
C GLU A 194 0.19 -15.25 -15.12
N LEU A 195 0.40 -14.17 -14.38
CA LEU A 195 1.70 -13.72 -13.92
C LEU A 195 1.71 -13.62 -12.40
N ILE A 196 2.76 -14.12 -11.79
CA ILE A 196 3.12 -13.85 -10.40
C ILE A 196 4.40 -13.01 -10.36
N TYR A 197 4.34 -11.84 -9.71
CA TYR A 197 5.50 -11.00 -9.43
C TYR A 197 5.81 -11.07 -7.93
N TYR A 198 7.08 -11.30 -7.56
CA TYR A 198 7.45 -11.53 -6.17
C TYR A 198 8.92 -11.18 -5.88
N ARG A 199 9.24 -11.05 -4.60
CA ARG A 199 10.61 -10.96 -4.10
C ARG A 199 11.15 -12.36 -3.84
N THR A 200 12.35 -12.67 -4.31
CA THR A 200 12.89 -14.04 -4.34
C THR A 200 13.27 -14.56 -2.95
N ALA A 201 13.50 -13.70 -1.96
CA ALA A 201 13.67 -14.10 -0.56
C ALA A 201 13.32 -12.93 0.39
N GLY A 202 14.21 -12.66 1.35
CA GLY A 202 14.09 -11.57 2.31
C GLY A 202 14.49 -10.22 1.74
N HIS A 203 14.86 -9.30 2.61
CA HIS A 203 15.12 -7.90 2.28
C HIS A 203 16.20 -7.71 1.19
N THR A 204 17.35 -8.36 1.31
CA THR A 204 18.52 -8.24 0.41
C THR A 204 18.47 -9.26 -0.73
N SER A 205 17.32 -9.34 -1.42
CA SER A 205 17.14 -10.27 -2.51
C SER A 205 16.48 -9.61 -3.71
N SER A 206 16.59 -10.27 -4.85
CA SER A 206 16.07 -9.80 -6.11
C SER A 206 14.53 -9.80 -6.17
N TRP A 207 13.99 -9.07 -7.15
CA TRP A 207 12.60 -9.15 -7.55
C TRP A 207 12.48 -9.71 -8.95
N THR A 208 11.49 -10.57 -9.17
CA THR A 208 11.30 -11.27 -10.44
C THR A 208 9.83 -11.64 -10.65
N TYR A 209 9.54 -12.27 -11.78
CA TYR A 209 8.22 -12.80 -12.07
C TYR A 209 8.26 -14.16 -12.75
N ARG A 210 7.14 -14.87 -12.69
CA ARG A 210 6.87 -16.07 -13.47
C ARG A 210 5.52 -15.94 -14.16
N ILE A 211 5.39 -16.57 -15.32
CA ILE A 211 4.21 -16.66 -16.15
C ILE A 211 3.86 -18.14 -16.29
N THR A 212 2.57 -18.44 -16.17
CA THR A 212 2.01 -19.74 -16.53
C THR A 212 1.17 -19.63 -17.80
N TYR A 213 1.27 -20.67 -18.63
CA TYR A 213 0.56 -20.82 -19.90
C TYR A 213 -0.46 -21.96 -19.84
N ASP A 214 -0.50 -22.68 -18.73
CA ASP A 214 -1.16 -23.97 -18.56
C ASP A 214 -1.91 -24.04 -17.23
N LYS A 215 -2.52 -22.91 -16.85
CA LYS A 215 -3.42 -22.76 -15.69
C LYS A 215 -2.72 -23.14 -14.38
N GLY A 216 -1.51 -22.61 -14.22
CA GLY A 216 -0.71 -22.75 -13.01
C GLY A 216 0.03 -24.08 -12.88
N LYS A 217 0.06 -24.93 -13.91
CA LYS A 217 0.79 -26.22 -13.87
C LYS A 217 2.30 -26.05 -13.98
N THR A 218 2.75 -25.14 -14.83
CA THR A 218 4.17 -24.77 -14.99
C THR A 218 4.35 -23.26 -14.93
N TRP A 219 5.53 -22.84 -14.45
CA TRP A 219 5.86 -21.44 -14.19
C TRP A 219 7.24 -21.11 -14.74
N LEU A 220 7.29 -20.23 -15.74
CA LEU A 220 8.51 -19.83 -16.43
C LEU A 220 8.72 -18.31 -16.27
N GLY A 221 9.96 -17.84 -16.25
CA GLY A 221 10.20 -16.40 -16.19
C GLY A 221 11.49 -16.02 -16.87
N PRO A 222 11.92 -14.75 -16.74
CA PRO A 222 13.12 -14.29 -17.41
C PRO A 222 14.36 -15.05 -16.90
N ALA A 223 15.40 -15.10 -17.75
CA ALA A 223 16.66 -15.73 -17.41
C ALA A 223 17.41 -15.01 -16.27
N LYS A 224 17.13 -13.72 -16.08
CA LYS A 224 17.65 -12.89 -15.00
C LYS A 224 16.51 -12.22 -14.28
N ASP A 225 16.67 -12.03 -12.98
CA ASP A 225 15.73 -11.25 -12.19
C ASP A 225 15.70 -9.78 -12.63
N VAL A 226 14.61 -9.09 -12.34
CA VAL A 226 14.35 -7.72 -12.81
C VAL A 226 15.23 -6.72 -12.07
N THR A 227 15.22 -6.77 -10.74
CA THR A 227 16.02 -5.89 -9.88
C THR A 227 16.80 -6.70 -8.87
N ASP A 228 18.00 -6.26 -8.56
CA ASP A 228 18.82 -6.76 -7.46
C ASP A 228 19.68 -5.58 -6.98
N MET A 229 19.19 -4.90 -5.93
CA MET A 229 19.61 -3.53 -5.62
C MET A 229 21.02 -3.47 -5.05
N ASP A 230 21.52 -4.54 -4.41
CA ASP A 230 22.83 -4.60 -3.77
C ASP A 230 23.88 -5.45 -4.50
N ILE A 231 23.54 -6.07 -5.64
CA ILE A 231 24.43 -6.95 -6.42
C ILE A 231 25.77 -6.32 -6.83
N LYS A 232 25.87 -4.99 -6.88
CA LYS A 232 27.10 -4.24 -7.21
C LYS A 232 27.75 -3.52 -6.02
N GLY A 233 27.60 -4.06 -4.81
CA GLY A 233 28.41 -3.67 -3.66
C GLY A 233 27.87 -2.52 -2.82
N ARG A 234 26.68 -2.00 -3.12
CA ARG A 234 25.88 -1.23 -2.14
C ARG A 234 25.13 -2.19 -1.24
N PHE A 235 25.88 -2.84 -0.36
CA PHE A 235 25.43 -3.91 0.53
C PHE A 235 24.14 -3.53 1.28
N GLU A 236 23.16 -4.44 1.32
CA GLU A 236 21.86 -4.30 2.02
C GLU A 236 20.87 -3.28 1.45
N TRP A 237 21.12 -2.78 0.24
CA TRP A 237 20.10 -2.01 -0.47
C TRP A 237 19.02 -2.94 -1.02
N SER A 238 17.77 -2.50 -0.90
CA SER A 238 16.58 -3.21 -1.35
C SER A 238 15.59 -2.27 -2.02
N SER A 239 14.49 -2.83 -2.50
CA SER A 239 13.34 -2.09 -2.98
C SER A 239 12.02 -2.71 -2.52
N TYR A 240 11.02 -1.86 -2.38
CA TYR A 240 9.62 -2.26 -2.17
C TYR A 240 8.80 -1.76 -3.35
N GLN A 241 8.03 -2.66 -3.96
CA GLN A 241 7.51 -2.46 -5.31
C GLN A 241 5.99 -2.67 -5.39
N CYS A 242 5.32 -1.86 -6.20
CA CYS A 242 3.95 -2.02 -6.67
C CYS A 242 3.97 -2.27 -8.19
N LYS A 243 2.99 -3.01 -8.71
CA LYS A 243 2.95 -3.45 -10.12
C LYS A 243 1.55 -3.31 -10.68
N LEU A 244 1.43 -3.00 -11.96
CA LEU A 244 0.14 -2.93 -12.67
C LEU A 244 0.35 -3.33 -14.14
N PRO A 245 -0.38 -4.34 -14.65
CA PRO A 245 -0.40 -4.63 -16.08
C PRO A 245 -0.98 -3.48 -16.88
N SER A 246 -0.53 -3.30 -18.12
CA SER A 246 -1.25 -2.50 -19.12
C SER A 246 -2.62 -3.11 -19.41
N GLN A 247 -3.52 -2.33 -20.00
CA GLN A 247 -4.88 -2.78 -20.31
C GLN A 247 -4.92 -4.01 -21.23
N ASP A 248 -3.98 -4.11 -22.18
CA ASP A 248 -3.81 -5.28 -23.04
C ASP A 248 -3.00 -6.42 -22.40
N GLY A 249 -2.53 -6.21 -21.17
CA GLY A 249 -1.72 -7.14 -20.40
C GLY A 249 -0.33 -7.40 -20.96
N ARG A 250 0.14 -6.68 -22.00
CA ARG A 250 1.44 -6.93 -22.63
C ARG A 250 2.62 -6.34 -21.87
N PHE A 251 2.38 -5.25 -21.16
CA PHE A 251 3.39 -4.59 -20.34
C PHE A 251 3.07 -4.75 -18.86
N LEU A 252 4.11 -4.87 -18.04
CA LEU A 252 4.01 -4.72 -16.60
C LEU A 252 4.70 -3.44 -16.17
N HIS A 253 3.94 -2.54 -15.59
CA HIS A 253 4.44 -1.29 -15.02
C HIS A 253 4.85 -1.57 -13.58
N VAL A 254 6.10 -1.28 -13.22
CA VAL A 254 6.63 -1.48 -11.87
C VAL A 254 7.12 -0.16 -11.32
N VAL A 255 6.55 0.24 -10.19
CA VAL A 255 6.97 1.41 -9.43
C VAL A 255 7.55 0.98 -8.09
N PHE A 256 8.64 1.60 -7.67
CA PHE A 256 9.31 1.20 -6.44
C PHE A 256 9.97 2.36 -5.71
N ILE A 257 10.29 2.08 -4.45
CA ILE A 257 11.06 2.94 -3.56
C ILE A 257 12.29 2.17 -3.10
N ALA A 258 13.40 2.88 -2.89
CA ALA A 258 14.65 2.29 -2.43
C ALA A 258 14.68 2.25 -0.90
N CYS A 259 15.24 1.18 -0.34
CA CYS A 259 15.42 1.02 1.09
C CYS A 259 16.89 0.70 1.35
N ASP A 260 17.51 1.46 2.23
CA ASP A 260 18.70 0.98 2.92
C ASP A 260 18.24 0.17 4.12
N ASP A 261 18.24 -1.17 4.00
CA ASP A 261 17.75 -2.03 5.10
C ASP A 261 18.69 -2.02 6.31
N ASN A 262 19.96 -1.63 6.10
CA ASN A 262 21.00 -1.48 7.11
C ASN A 262 20.95 -2.57 8.20
N LYS A 263 20.89 -3.84 7.80
CA LYS A 263 20.84 -4.97 8.76
C LYS A 263 22.12 -5.10 9.57
N SER A 264 23.22 -4.54 9.08
CA SER A 264 24.45 -4.35 9.84
C SER A 264 24.28 -3.42 11.05
N ASP A 265 23.17 -2.69 11.12
CA ASP A 265 22.83 -1.73 12.18
C ASP A 265 23.88 -0.62 12.33
N ASP A 266 24.43 -0.13 11.21
CA ASP A 266 25.39 0.97 11.23
C ASP A 266 24.64 2.30 11.49
N PRO A 267 24.81 2.95 12.65
CA PRO A 267 24.09 4.16 13.02
C PRO A 267 24.33 5.34 12.05
N LYS A 268 25.42 5.32 11.28
CA LYS A 268 25.73 6.37 10.30
C LYS A 268 24.81 6.30 9.08
N ARG A 269 24.38 5.09 8.70
CA ARG A 269 23.48 4.87 7.54
C ARG A 269 22.04 5.27 7.85
N TYR A 270 21.66 5.32 9.12
CA TYR A 270 20.35 5.82 9.56
C TYR A 270 20.26 7.33 9.69
N TYR A 271 21.37 8.06 9.56
CA TYR A 271 21.32 9.51 9.65
C TYR A 271 20.55 10.11 8.47
N ASN A 272 19.46 10.81 8.76
CA ASN A 272 18.68 11.53 7.77
C ASN A 272 19.04 13.03 7.80
N PRO A 273 19.70 13.56 6.75
CA PRO A 273 20.15 14.95 6.73
C PRO A 273 19.02 15.98 6.68
N ARG A 274 17.82 15.59 6.22
CA ARG A 274 16.65 16.49 6.20
C ARG A 274 16.19 16.82 7.62
N TYR A 275 16.14 15.80 8.48
CA TYR A 275 15.63 15.90 9.85
C TYR A 275 16.72 16.12 10.88
N LYS A 276 17.99 15.98 10.48
CA LYS A 276 19.18 16.11 11.34
C LYS A 276 19.15 15.14 12.52
N ASN A 277 18.55 13.98 12.35
CA ASN A 277 18.42 12.92 13.33
C ASN A 277 18.63 11.55 12.68
N GLN A 278 18.71 10.51 13.50
CA GLN A 278 18.63 9.13 13.02
C GLN A 278 17.17 8.77 12.78
N VAL A 279 16.92 8.06 11.68
CA VAL A 279 15.66 7.37 11.42
C VAL A 279 15.86 5.86 11.55
N SER A 280 14.87 5.06 11.16
CA SER A 280 14.97 3.59 11.17
C SER A 280 14.95 3.03 9.74
N ASN A 281 15.18 1.71 9.61
CA ASN A 281 14.98 0.97 8.37
C ASN A 281 13.51 0.92 7.89
N GLU A 282 12.58 1.50 8.65
CA GLU A 282 11.20 1.69 8.21
C GLU A 282 11.07 2.74 7.11
N TRP A 283 12.09 3.56 6.91
CA TRP A 283 12.11 4.64 5.93
C TRP A 283 12.63 4.16 4.57
N LYS A 284 11.89 4.49 3.52
CA LYS A 284 12.25 4.23 2.13
C LYS A 284 12.14 5.51 1.32
N TYR A 285 12.96 5.65 0.29
CA TYR A 285 13.21 6.93 -0.38
C TYR A 285 13.04 6.84 -1.89
N ASN A 286 12.84 8.03 -2.47
CA ASN A 286 12.71 8.28 -3.89
C ASN A 286 11.56 7.51 -4.55
N LEU A 287 11.26 7.88 -5.79
CA LEU A 287 10.28 7.20 -6.63
C LEU A 287 10.97 6.75 -7.91
N TYR A 288 10.89 5.46 -8.21
CA TYR A 288 11.48 4.86 -9.41
C TYR A 288 10.42 4.13 -10.21
N TYR A 289 10.63 4.05 -11.51
CA TYR A 289 9.72 3.39 -12.43
C TYR A 289 10.49 2.61 -13.50
N ILE A 290 9.97 1.43 -13.84
CA ILE A 290 10.35 0.65 -15.02
C ILE A 290 9.09 0.07 -15.68
N LYS A 291 9.22 -0.25 -16.97
CA LYS A 291 8.24 -0.99 -17.76
C LYS A 291 8.86 -2.28 -18.25
N ILE A 292 8.13 -3.37 -18.15
CA ILE A 292 8.57 -4.69 -18.61
C ILE A 292 7.67 -5.10 -19.76
N ASP A 293 8.25 -5.43 -20.91
CA ASP A 293 7.55 -6.12 -21.98
C ASP A 293 7.47 -7.62 -21.61
N LEU A 294 6.27 -8.15 -21.45
CA LEU A 294 6.05 -9.53 -20.99
C LEU A 294 6.16 -10.57 -22.13
N GLN A 295 6.30 -10.13 -23.37
CA GLN A 295 6.54 -10.99 -24.53
C GLN A 295 8.04 -11.18 -24.77
N THR A 296 8.82 -10.10 -24.64
CA THR A 296 10.26 -10.10 -24.93
C THR A 296 11.13 -10.18 -23.67
N HIS A 297 10.54 -9.93 -22.49
CA HIS A 297 11.22 -9.74 -21.21
C HIS A 297 12.14 -8.52 -21.15
N GLU A 298 12.08 -7.63 -22.14
CA GLU A 298 12.82 -6.37 -22.13
C GLU A 298 12.30 -5.47 -21.01
N VAL A 299 13.24 -4.80 -20.32
CA VAL A 299 12.92 -3.83 -19.28
C VAL A 299 13.40 -2.47 -19.73
N THR A 300 12.52 -1.46 -19.71
CA THR A 300 12.86 -0.08 -20.04
C THR A 300 12.57 0.86 -18.87
N ASN A 301 13.21 2.03 -18.84
CA ASN A 301 12.76 3.13 -17.98
C ASN A 301 11.54 3.84 -18.61
N PHE A 302 11.14 4.97 -18.01
CA PHE A 302 10.03 5.79 -18.52
C PHE A 302 10.30 6.37 -19.92
N ASP A 303 11.54 6.81 -20.18
CA ASP A 303 11.92 7.43 -21.45
C ASP A 303 12.18 6.39 -22.57
N GLY A 304 11.92 5.10 -22.31
CA GLY A 304 12.07 4.01 -23.28
C GLY A 304 13.49 3.47 -23.42
N GLU A 305 14.44 3.89 -22.58
CA GLU A 305 15.80 3.36 -22.59
C GLU A 305 15.82 1.93 -22.02
N SER A 306 16.45 1.00 -22.73
CA SER A 306 16.62 -0.40 -22.28
C SER A 306 17.55 -0.52 -21.07
N MET A 307 17.12 -1.29 -20.08
CA MET A 307 17.81 -1.50 -18.81
C MET A 307 18.59 -2.81 -18.81
N LYS A 308 19.74 -2.83 -18.14
CA LYS A 308 20.49 -4.06 -17.88
C LYS A 308 19.96 -4.75 -16.63
N THR A 309 19.34 -5.91 -16.79
CA THR A 309 18.85 -6.73 -15.67
C THR A 309 19.93 -7.67 -15.10
N PRO A 310 19.94 -7.93 -13.78
CA PRO A 310 19.13 -7.24 -12.77
C PRO A 310 19.58 -5.78 -12.58
N ILE A 311 18.60 -4.89 -12.37
CA ILE A 311 18.83 -3.47 -12.12
C ILE A 311 19.32 -3.30 -10.67
N ASP A 312 20.53 -2.78 -10.52
CA ASP A 312 21.11 -2.36 -9.24
C ASP A 312 20.75 -0.90 -8.89
N ILE A 313 20.99 -0.51 -7.64
CA ILE A 313 20.67 0.83 -7.14
C ILE A 313 21.33 1.98 -7.93
N ASN A 314 22.56 1.82 -8.43
CA ASN A 314 23.23 2.89 -9.15
C ASN A 314 22.58 3.11 -10.52
N GLN A 315 22.20 2.03 -11.21
CA GLN A 315 21.44 2.13 -12.45
C GLN A 315 20.03 2.70 -12.21
N ALA A 316 19.37 2.30 -11.11
CA ALA A 316 18.07 2.84 -10.74
C ALA A 316 18.12 4.36 -10.48
N ASP A 317 19.10 4.83 -9.70
CA ASP A 317 19.33 6.25 -9.41
C ASP A 317 19.61 7.08 -10.66
N ALA A 318 20.40 6.52 -11.58
CA ALA A 318 20.80 7.20 -12.80
C ALA A 318 19.69 7.25 -13.86
N LYS A 319 18.91 6.18 -14.01
CA LYS A 319 18.06 5.98 -15.20
C LYS A 319 16.58 5.75 -14.93
N CYS A 320 16.20 5.32 -13.73
CA CYS A 320 14.82 4.92 -13.43
C CYS A 320 14.09 5.90 -12.50
N ARG A 321 14.80 6.90 -11.94
CA ARG A 321 14.27 7.78 -10.91
C ARG A 321 13.32 8.84 -11.49
N ILE A 322 12.08 8.80 -11.04
CA ILE A 322 11.01 9.76 -11.34
C ILE A 322 11.03 10.95 -10.39
N TRP A 323 11.28 10.69 -9.11
CA TRP A 323 11.31 11.72 -8.08
C TRP A 323 12.40 11.47 -7.05
N ASP A 324 13.33 12.42 -6.94
CA ASP A 324 14.17 12.57 -5.75
C ASP A 324 13.34 13.18 -4.61
N THR A 325 13.06 12.39 -3.58
CA THR A 325 12.20 12.82 -2.46
C THR A 325 12.94 13.74 -1.48
N LYS A 326 14.24 13.99 -1.71
CA LYS A 326 15.11 14.81 -0.86
C LYS A 326 15.06 14.36 0.60
N TRP A 327 15.23 13.06 0.81
CA TRP A 327 15.24 12.40 2.11
C TRP A 327 13.90 12.39 2.87
N ARG A 328 12.80 12.82 2.23
CA ARG A 328 11.45 12.46 2.70
C ARG A 328 11.23 10.98 2.49
N GLY A 329 10.74 10.31 3.52
CA GLY A 329 10.56 8.87 3.50
C GLY A 329 9.11 8.45 3.47
N ALA A 330 8.92 7.19 3.09
CA ALA A 330 7.66 6.47 3.13
C ALA A 330 7.86 5.11 3.80
N GLY A 331 6.79 4.56 4.38
CA GLY A 331 6.76 3.17 4.85
C GLY A 331 6.27 2.21 3.76
N VAL A 332 5.30 2.62 2.95
CA VAL A 332 4.67 1.80 1.90
C VAL A 332 5.11 2.20 0.49
N PRO A 333 5.21 1.25 -0.47
CA PRO A 333 5.41 1.58 -1.88
C PRO A 333 4.23 2.41 -2.41
N PRO A 334 4.41 3.27 -3.43
CA PRO A 334 3.35 4.06 -4.05
C PRO A 334 2.33 3.19 -4.82
N THR A 335 1.14 3.74 -5.06
CA THR A 335 0.14 3.15 -5.97
C THR A 335 0.44 3.63 -7.37
N ILE A 336 0.11 2.84 -8.38
CA ILE A 336 0.19 3.18 -9.79
C ILE A 336 -1.20 3.08 -10.43
N ILE A 337 -1.49 3.99 -11.33
CA ILE A 337 -2.56 3.90 -12.33
C ILE A 337 -1.96 4.24 -13.70
N LEU A 338 -2.70 3.94 -14.76
CA LEU A 338 -2.41 4.43 -16.10
C LEU A 338 -3.44 5.49 -16.50
N ASP A 339 -3.02 6.50 -17.24
CA ASP A 339 -3.92 7.47 -17.85
C ASP A 339 -4.50 6.93 -19.18
N GLU A 340 -5.28 7.77 -19.87
CA GLU A 340 -5.87 7.42 -21.17
C GLU A 340 -4.86 7.02 -22.26
N ASN A 341 -3.60 7.42 -22.14
CA ASN A 341 -2.54 7.10 -23.09
C ASN A 341 -1.70 5.88 -22.65
N GLY A 342 -2.02 5.28 -21.50
CA GLY A 342 -1.22 4.22 -20.90
C GLY A 342 -0.01 4.74 -20.12
N ASP A 343 0.11 6.06 -19.91
CA ASP A 343 1.22 6.63 -19.15
C ASP A 343 0.99 6.47 -17.64
N PRO A 344 2.03 6.12 -16.87
CA PRO A 344 1.91 5.91 -15.44
C PRO A 344 1.73 7.21 -14.65
N ALA A 345 0.80 7.19 -13.69
CA ALA A 345 0.70 8.15 -12.61
C ALA A 345 0.71 7.42 -11.26
N PHE A 346 1.09 8.13 -10.19
CA PHE A 346 1.38 7.53 -8.90
C PHE A 346 0.72 8.26 -7.74
N LEU A 347 0.42 7.52 -6.68
CA LEU A 347 0.01 8.08 -5.39
C LEU A 347 0.97 7.63 -4.29
N HIS A 348 1.63 8.59 -3.64
CA HIS A 348 2.74 8.37 -2.72
C HIS A 348 2.52 9.11 -1.40
N VAL A 349 2.57 8.41 -0.27
CA VAL A 349 2.65 9.04 1.05
C VAL A 349 4.12 9.35 1.36
N LEU A 350 4.40 10.57 1.81
CA LEU A 350 5.74 11.01 2.19
C LEU A 350 5.67 11.82 3.47
N SER A 351 6.71 11.70 4.28
CA SER A 351 6.96 12.61 5.39
C SER A 351 7.27 14.02 4.91
N GLU A 352 7.04 15.04 5.73
CA GLU A 352 7.28 16.44 5.36
C GLU A 352 8.38 17.09 6.19
N GLU A 353 8.08 18.12 6.98
CA GLU A 353 9.03 18.89 7.78
C GLU A 353 9.63 18.06 8.91
N THR A 354 8.88 17.11 9.45
CA THR A 354 9.32 16.22 10.53
C THR A 354 9.13 14.76 10.14
N THR A 355 9.59 13.85 11.01
CA THR A 355 9.33 12.41 10.88
C THR A 355 7.89 12.02 11.25
N GLU A 356 7.07 12.99 11.65
CA GLU A 356 5.72 12.79 12.19
C GLU A 356 4.65 13.54 11.36
N SER A 357 5.05 14.46 10.47
CA SER A 357 4.14 15.07 9.50
C SER A 357 4.21 14.36 8.15
N HIS A 358 3.06 14.02 7.55
CA HIS A 358 3.01 13.31 6.27
C HIS A 358 1.91 13.86 5.35
N ASN A 359 2.12 13.73 4.03
CA ASN A 359 1.14 14.07 3.01
C ASN A 359 1.09 13.01 1.91
N TYR A 360 -0.10 12.84 1.32
CA TYR A 360 -0.26 12.12 0.06
C TYR A 360 0.00 13.04 -1.12
N TYR A 361 0.74 12.54 -2.10
CA TYR A 361 1.05 13.22 -3.36
C TYR A 361 0.58 12.41 -4.54
N PHE A 362 -0.14 13.07 -5.45
CA PHE A 362 -0.36 12.58 -6.80
C PHE A 362 0.80 13.03 -7.71
N VAL A 363 1.46 12.09 -8.36
CA VAL A 363 2.62 12.31 -9.23
C VAL A 363 2.29 11.87 -10.64
N ARG A 364 2.43 12.75 -11.62
CA ARG A 364 2.13 12.44 -13.04
C ARG A 364 3.01 13.21 -14.00
N ARG A 365 3.09 12.75 -15.24
CA ARG A 365 3.66 13.52 -16.35
C ARG A 365 2.62 14.56 -16.82
N ALA A 366 3.02 15.82 -16.94
CA ALA A 366 2.22 16.89 -17.52
C ALA A 366 3.16 17.89 -18.20
N ASN A 367 2.90 18.21 -19.48
CA ASN A 367 3.77 19.08 -20.28
C ASN A 367 5.24 18.64 -20.19
N GLU A 368 5.48 17.34 -20.44
CA GLU A 368 6.80 16.70 -20.40
C GLU A 368 7.51 16.73 -19.04
N LYS A 369 6.85 17.16 -17.96
CA LYS A 369 7.45 17.27 -16.63
C LYS A 369 6.67 16.44 -15.60
N TRP A 370 7.40 15.91 -14.62
CA TRP A 370 6.79 15.24 -13.46
C TRP A 370 6.24 16.26 -12.46
N LYS A 371 4.93 16.45 -12.46
CA LYS A 371 4.19 17.28 -11.51
C LYS A 371 3.85 16.48 -10.26
N LYS A 372 3.93 17.12 -9.09
CA LYS A 372 3.54 16.56 -7.79
C LYS A 372 2.48 17.46 -7.18
N THR A 373 1.29 16.93 -6.92
CA THR A 373 0.17 17.66 -6.32
C THR A 373 -0.14 17.04 -4.96
N PRO A 374 -0.09 17.80 -3.85
CA PRO A 374 -0.57 17.29 -2.56
C PRO A 374 -2.09 17.03 -2.62
N ILE A 375 -2.53 15.97 -1.96
CA ILE A 375 -3.95 15.56 -1.91
C ILE A 375 -4.53 15.89 -0.54
N ALA A 376 -3.99 15.26 0.50
CA ALA A 376 -4.43 15.39 1.88
C ALA A 376 -3.29 14.99 2.84
N PRO A 377 -3.32 15.46 4.10
CA PRO A 377 -2.46 14.96 5.16
C PRO A 377 -2.65 13.47 5.42
N SER A 378 -1.58 12.82 5.88
CA SER A 378 -1.60 11.48 6.47
C SER A 378 -1.09 11.56 7.90
N ASN A 379 -1.68 10.78 8.81
CA ASN A 379 -1.18 10.67 10.18
C ASN A 379 -0.02 9.68 10.35
N HIS A 380 0.40 8.99 9.28
CA HIS A 380 1.46 7.99 9.34
C HIS A 380 2.09 7.64 7.98
N GLN A 381 3.38 7.28 7.96
CA GLN A 381 4.16 6.84 6.78
C GLN A 381 3.74 5.48 6.22
N TRP A 382 3.13 4.65 7.06
CA TRP A 382 2.69 3.29 6.69
C TRP A 382 1.23 3.22 6.25
N ASN A 383 0.53 4.35 6.22
CA ASN A 383 -0.82 4.39 5.71
C ASN A 383 -0.86 4.03 4.24
N SER A 384 -1.64 2.99 3.93
CA SER A 384 -1.92 2.58 2.58
C SER A 384 -2.91 3.53 1.90
N CYS A 385 -3.12 3.29 0.61
CA CYS A 385 -4.01 4.07 -0.23
C CYS A 385 -4.40 3.28 -1.49
N HIS A 386 -5.42 3.73 -2.19
CA HIS A 386 -5.76 3.21 -3.51
C HIS A 386 -6.07 4.38 -4.44
N LEU A 387 -5.87 4.18 -5.73
CA LEU A 387 -6.13 5.16 -6.76
C LEU A 387 -6.87 4.43 -7.89
N ALA A 388 -8.00 4.99 -8.30
CA ALA A 388 -8.81 4.54 -9.41
C ALA A 388 -9.08 5.71 -10.37
N ARG A 389 -9.49 5.37 -11.59
CA ARG A 389 -9.85 6.33 -12.63
C ARG A 389 -11.13 5.83 -13.31
N ASP A 390 -12.15 6.66 -13.31
CA ASP A 390 -13.42 6.36 -13.95
C ASP A 390 -13.32 6.52 -15.47
N ALA A 391 -14.34 6.04 -16.19
CA ALA A 391 -14.39 6.10 -17.65
C ALA A 391 -14.33 7.54 -18.19
N ASP A 392 -14.90 8.51 -17.46
CA ASP A 392 -14.86 9.94 -17.78
C ASP A 392 -13.51 10.61 -17.47
N GLY A 393 -12.59 9.88 -16.83
CA GLY A 393 -11.26 10.35 -16.44
C GLY A 393 -11.20 11.01 -15.06
N THR A 394 -12.29 11.00 -14.29
CA THR A 394 -12.27 11.41 -12.88
C THR A 394 -11.37 10.47 -12.08
N LEU A 395 -10.49 11.04 -11.27
CA LEU A 395 -9.58 10.29 -10.41
C LEU A 395 -10.15 10.17 -9.01
N HIS A 396 -10.05 8.97 -8.44
CA HIS A 396 -10.51 8.64 -7.09
C HIS A 396 -9.33 8.17 -6.25
N ALA A 397 -9.00 8.91 -5.20
CA ALA A 397 -7.99 8.55 -4.22
C ALA A 397 -8.68 8.09 -2.93
N TYR A 398 -8.49 6.82 -2.57
CA TYR A 398 -8.94 6.27 -1.29
C TYR A 398 -7.78 6.29 -0.31
N LEU A 399 -7.93 7.07 0.76
CA LEU A 399 -6.85 7.44 1.66
C LEU A 399 -7.18 7.02 3.09
N ILE A 400 -6.12 6.69 3.84
CA ILE A 400 -6.19 6.62 5.31
C ILE A 400 -5.73 7.95 5.88
N VAL A 401 -6.59 8.60 6.66
CA VAL A 401 -6.32 9.91 7.27
C VAL A 401 -6.58 9.89 8.77
N GLY A 402 -6.03 10.86 9.49
CA GLY A 402 -6.30 11.03 10.92
C GLY A 402 -5.69 12.31 11.46
N ASP A 403 -6.07 12.65 12.68
CA ASP A 403 -5.56 13.84 13.36
C ASP A 403 -4.23 13.54 14.06
N GLY A 404 -3.26 14.44 13.90
CA GLY A 404 -1.92 14.30 14.49
C GLY A 404 -1.13 13.12 13.92
N TYR A 405 -0.01 12.75 14.54
CA TYR A 405 0.72 11.53 14.21
C TYR A 405 0.21 10.37 15.07
N LEU A 406 0.00 9.20 14.45
CA LEU A 406 -0.36 8.00 15.21
C LEU A 406 0.87 7.41 15.89
N ASP A 407 0.92 7.50 17.22
CA ASP A 407 1.98 6.87 18.00
C ASP A 407 1.93 5.33 17.87
N THR A 408 3.09 4.75 17.56
CA THR A 408 3.31 3.32 17.27
C THR A 408 3.56 2.45 18.51
N GLY A 409 3.29 2.98 19.71
CA GLY A 409 3.60 2.31 20.98
C GLY A 409 3.04 0.89 21.15
N GLY A 410 2.04 0.49 20.35
CA GLY A 410 1.50 -0.88 20.35
C GLY A 410 1.64 -1.65 19.04
N TYR A 411 1.64 -2.98 19.13
CA TYR A 411 1.95 -3.84 17.98
C TYR A 411 1.09 -3.56 16.75
N MET A 412 -0.23 -3.39 16.92
CA MET A 412 -1.18 -3.19 15.81
C MET A 412 -1.07 -1.80 15.18
N ASP A 413 -0.63 -0.79 15.94
CA ASP A 413 -0.50 0.59 15.47
C ASP A 413 0.79 0.82 14.65
N ARG A 414 1.76 -0.12 14.68
CA ARG A 414 3.07 0.01 14.01
C ARG A 414 3.02 0.28 12.50
N TYR A 415 1.95 -0.12 11.82
CA TYR A 415 1.78 0.10 10.39
C TYR A 415 0.78 1.20 10.06
N GLY A 416 0.52 2.12 10.98
CA GLY A 416 -0.39 3.25 10.73
C GLY A 416 -1.85 2.82 10.72
N GLY A 417 -2.75 3.79 10.83
CA GLY A 417 -4.18 3.58 10.81
C GLY A 417 -4.96 4.87 11.04
N GLY A 418 -6.19 4.90 10.56
CA GLY A 418 -7.04 6.08 10.67
C GLY A 418 -8.41 5.86 10.05
N ALA A 419 -9.10 6.95 9.71
CA ALA A 419 -10.35 6.96 8.97
C ALA A 419 -10.09 6.61 7.49
N VAL A 420 -11.09 6.06 6.81
CA VAL A 420 -11.06 5.75 5.38
C VAL A 420 -11.81 6.85 4.64
N GLU A 421 -11.17 7.56 3.73
CA GLU A 421 -11.80 8.64 2.96
C GLU A 421 -11.63 8.47 1.46
N GLU A 422 -12.60 8.99 0.70
CA GLU A 422 -12.52 9.15 -0.74
C GLU A 422 -12.30 10.62 -1.08
N TRP A 423 -11.30 10.88 -1.93
CA TRP A 423 -10.96 12.18 -2.49
C TRP A 423 -11.03 12.10 -3.99
N ILE A 424 -11.60 13.11 -4.65
CA ILE A 424 -11.77 13.10 -6.10
C ILE A 424 -11.07 14.27 -6.78
N SER A 425 -10.66 14.05 -8.02
CA SER A 425 -10.15 15.07 -8.92
C SER A 425 -10.74 14.93 -10.31
N ALA A 426 -11.49 15.94 -10.74
CA ALA A 426 -12.08 16.03 -12.07
C ALA A 426 -11.20 16.83 -13.07
N ASP A 427 -10.03 17.31 -12.62
CA ASP A 427 -9.14 18.19 -13.40
C ASP A 427 -7.77 17.54 -13.66
N LYS A 428 -7.77 16.22 -13.84
CA LYS A 428 -6.57 15.39 -14.06
C LYS A 428 -5.56 15.49 -12.91
N GLY A 429 -6.02 15.63 -11.67
CA GLY A 429 -5.19 15.67 -10.47
C GLY A 429 -4.50 17.02 -10.23
N ASN A 430 -5.03 18.12 -10.76
CA ASN A 430 -4.55 19.47 -10.43
C ASN A 430 -5.06 19.91 -9.06
N THR A 431 -6.31 19.59 -8.74
CA THR A 431 -6.94 19.84 -7.44
C THR A 431 -7.66 18.59 -6.94
N TRP A 432 -7.79 18.48 -5.62
CA TRP A 432 -8.45 17.36 -4.96
C TRP A 432 -9.41 17.88 -3.91
N LYS A 433 -10.55 17.20 -3.76
CA LYS A 433 -11.53 17.49 -2.71
C LYS A 433 -11.98 16.19 -2.05
N LYS A 434 -12.14 16.21 -0.73
CA LYS A 434 -12.81 15.13 0.00
C LYS A 434 -14.22 15.01 -0.56
N GLN A 435 -14.55 13.83 -1.06
CA GLN A 435 -15.87 13.50 -1.58
C GLN A 435 -16.71 12.87 -0.48
N ARG A 436 -16.18 11.85 0.20
CA ARG A 436 -16.91 11.06 1.21
C ARG A 436 -15.99 10.53 2.30
N ASP A 437 -16.61 10.24 3.44
CA ASP A 437 -16.04 9.41 4.51
C ASP A 437 -16.59 7.99 4.33
N LEU A 438 -15.70 7.00 4.24
CA LEU A 438 -16.01 5.58 4.04
C LEU A 438 -15.71 4.76 5.31
N THR A 439 -15.40 5.43 6.41
CA THR A 439 -15.12 4.78 7.69
C THR A 439 -16.35 3.99 8.15
N PRO A 440 -16.17 2.74 8.63
CA PRO A 440 -17.26 1.98 9.23
C PRO A 440 -17.94 2.75 10.37
N ASP A 441 -19.23 2.46 10.55
CA ASP A 441 -20.10 3.13 11.53
C ASP A 441 -19.49 3.19 12.94
N GLU A 442 -19.19 4.40 13.39
CA GLU A 442 -18.58 4.69 14.70
C GLU A 442 -19.44 4.20 15.86
N SER A 443 -20.76 4.09 15.70
CA SER A 443 -21.63 3.53 16.75
C SER A 443 -21.41 2.03 16.96
N ARG A 444 -20.95 1.32 15.91
CA ARG A 444 -20.64 -0.12 15.93
C ARG A 444 -19.17 -0.41 16.17
N TYR A 445 -18.30 0.48 15.70
CA TYR A 445 -16.85 0.33 15.75
C TYR A 445 -16.17 1.55 16.41
N PRO A 446 -16.55 1.92 17.65
CA PRO A 446 -16.05 3.14 18.28
C PRO A 446 -14.55 3.06 18.56
N GLY A 447 -13.82 4.08 18.11
CA GLY A 447 -12.37 4.21 18.27
C GLY A 447 -11.55 3.22 17.43
N TRP A 448 -12.16 2.59 16.41
CA TRP A 448 -11.43 1.74 15.49
C TRP A 448 -10.60 2.56 14.49
N LYS A 449 -9.48 1.98 14.07
CA LYS A 449 -8.58 2.52 13.05
C LYS A 449 -8.52 1.53 11.90
N TYR A 450 -8.30 2.02 10.68
CA TYR A 450 -8.38 1.23 9.45
C TYR A 450 -7.14 1.40 8.58
N ASN A 451 -6.80 0.37 7.80
CA ASN A 451 -5.70 0.40 6.84
C ASN A 451 -5.80 -0.70 5.76
N ASN A 452 -4.83 -0.73 4.85
CA ASN A 452 -4.67 -1.60 3.68
C ASN A 452 -5.89 -1.63 2.75
N ILE A 453 -6.26 -0.44 2.26
CA ILE A 453 -7.30 -0.27 1.23
C ILE A 453 -6.86 -0.94 -0.07
N GLN A 454 -7.72 -1.78 -0.63
CA GLN A 454 -7.50 -2.42 -1.93
C GLN A 454 -8.84 -2.66 -2.65
N PRO A 455 -8.85 -2.65 -4.00
CA PRO A 455 -10.06 -2.94 -4.77
C PRO A 455 -10.38 -4.42 -4.76
N VAL A 456 -11.65 -4.75 -4.98
CA VAL A 456 -12.03 -6.08 -5.45
C VAL A 456 -11.67 -6.20 -6.92
N THR A 457 -11.01 -7.28 -7.33
CA THR A 457 -10.58 -7.49 -8.72
C THR A 457 -11.46 -8.52 -9.43
N ARG A 458 -11.56 -8.47 -10.75
CA ARG A 458 -12.13 -9.55 -11.59
C ARG A 458 -11.01 -10.44 -12.16
N PRO A 459 -11.32 -11.63 -12.68
CA PRO A 459 -10.34 -12.53 -13.28
C PRO A 459 -9.49 -11.91 -14.40
N ASP A 460 -10.00 -10.89 -15.10
CA ASP A 460 -9.29 -10.15 -16.13
C ASP A 460 -8.36 -9.06 -15.59
N GLY A 461 -8.34 -8.83 -14.27
CA GLY A 461 -7.55 -7.79 -13.61
C GLY A 461 -8.26 -6.44 -13.47
N SER A 462 -9.45 -6.27 -14.05
CA SER A 462 -10.27 -5.06 -13.85
C SER A 462 -10.77 -4.97 -12.41
N PHE A 463 -11.16 -3.77 -11.96
CA PHE A 463 -11.72 -3.57 -10.61
C PHE A 463 -13.23 -3.71 -10.64
N ALA A 464 -13.79 -4.42 -9.65
CA ALA A 464 -15.22 -4.42 -9.41
C ALA A 464 -15.65 -3.07 -8.83
N ASP A 465 -16.43 -2.32 -9.61
CA ASP A 465 -16.87 -0.97 -9.25
C ASP A 465 -17.63 -0.95 -7.93
N GLY A 466 -17.39 0.09 -7.13
CA GLY A 466 -18.04 0.26 -5.84
C GLY A 466 -17.66 -0.78 -4.78
N MET A 467 -16.61 -1.60 -5.00
CA MET A 467 -16.17 -2.61 -4.05
C MET A 467 -14.72 -2.42 -3.59
N LEU A 468 -14.54 -2.18 -2.29
CA LEU A 468 -13.24 -2.02 -1.63
C LEU A 468 -13.10 -2.91 -0.40
N LEU A 469 -11.88 -3.34 -0.13
CA LEU A 469 -11.51 -4.03 1.09
C LEU A 469 -10.55 -3.20 1.91
N PHE A 470 -10.65 -3.34 3.23
CA PHE A 470 -9.67 -2.87 4.19
C PHE A 470 -9.84 -3.64 5.49
N TYR A 471 -8.90 -3.52 6.42
CA TYR A 471 -9.05 -4.09 7.76
C TYR A 471 -9.00 -2.98 8.80
N GLY A 472 -9.56 -3.25 9.98
CA GLY A 472 -9.51 -2.34 11.11
C GLY A 472 -9.30 -3.05 12.43
N TRP A 473 -8.89 -2.29 13.45
CA TRP A 473 -8.67 -2.74 14.83
C TRP A 473 -8.97 -1.61 15.80
N LYS A 474 -9.29 -1.97 17.04
CA LYS A 474 -9.49 -1.03 18.15
C LYS A 474 -8.31 -1.00 19.10
N ASP A 475 -7.94 -2.18 19.58
CA ASP A 475 -6.87 -2.34 20.55
C ASP A 475 -5.52 -2.45 19.85
N LYS A 476 -4.55 -1.67 20.33
CA LYS A 476 -3.18 -1.66 19.81
C LYS A 476 -2.39 -2.91 20.20
N GLU A 477 -2.84 -3.66 21.21
CA GLU A 477 -2.15 -4.85 21.76
C GLU A 477 -2.92 -6.17 21.61
N SER A 478 -4.06 -6.20 20.93
CA SER A 478 -4.86 -7.44 20.81
C SER A 478 -5.09 -7.84 19.35
N PRO A 479 -5.05 -9.15 19.01
CA PRO A 479 -5.28 -9.67 17.65
C PRO A 479 -6.79 -9.74 17.34
N GLU A 480 -7.46 -8.60 17.45
CA GLU A 480 -8.92 -8.47 17.34
C GLU A 480 -9.33 -7.72 16.06
N ALA A 481 -8.43 -7.67 15.08
CA ALA A 481 -8.72 -7.00 13.83
C ALA A 481 -9.86 -7.71 13.07
N LYS A 482 -10.61 -6.91 12.31
CA LYS A 482 -11.63 -7.38 11.37
C LYS A 482 -11.33 -6.91 9.97
N ALA A 483 -11.70 -7.73 8.99
CA ALA A 483 -11.69 -7.35 7.59
C ALA A 483 -13.08 -6.86 7.17
N PHE A 484 -13.12 -5.84 6.33
CA PHE A 484 -14.33 -5.15 5.90
C PHE A 484 -14.40 -5.12 4.37
N LEU A 485 -15.62 -5.31 3.86
CA LEU A 485 -15.97 -5.11 2.46
C LEU A 485 -16.92 -3.92 2.37
N LEU A 486 -16.50 -2.85 1.71
CA LEU A 486 -17.41 -1.85 1.18
C LEU A 486 -18.02 -2.41 -0.10
N HIS A 487 -19.34 -2.41 -0.20
CA HIS A 487 -20.08 -2.74 -1.42
C HIS A 487 -21.17 -1.68 -1.61
N GLU A 488 -20.89 -0.73 -2.47
CA GLU A 488 -21.83 0.32 -2.85
C GLU A 488 -22.90 -0.27 -3.77
N ASP A 489 -24.17 0.07 -3.52
CA ASP A 489 -25.21 -0.16 -4.53
C ASP A 489 -24.72 0.53 -5.81
N ALA A 490 -24.55 -0.24 -6.89
CA ALA A 490 -24.24 0.35 -8.18
C ALA A 490 -25.23 1.50 -8.40
N VAL A 491 -24.72 2.72 -8.55
CA VAL A 491 -25.51 3.78 -9.15
C VAL A 491 -25.83 3.20 -10.52
N HIS A 492 -27.08 2.80 -10.72
CA HIS A 492 -27.57 2.39 -12.03
C HIS A 492 -27.38 3.60 -12.94
N ASP A 493 -26.22 3.68 -13.59
CA ASP A 493 -26.03 4.58 -14.72
C ASP A 493 -26.72 3.87 -15.89
N SER A 494 -27.98 4.26 -16.10
CA SER A 494 -28.89 3.70 -17.09
C SER A 494 -28.49 4.03 -18.55
N THR A 495 -27.21 4.07 -18.87
CA THR A 495 -26.71 4.56 -20.17
C THR A 495 -25.93 3.53 -20.99
N ILE A 496 -25.75 2.29 -20.51
CA ILE A 496 -25.25 1.20 -21.36
C ILE A 496 -26.45 0.40 -21.90
N PRO A 497 -26.84 0.57 -23.18
CA PRO A 497 -27.81 -0.33 -23.78
C PRO A 497 -27.19 -1.73 -23.82
N MET A 498 -27.88 -2.70 -23.23
CA MET A 498 -27.57 -4.10 -23.45
C MET A 498 -27.62 -4.38 -24.96
N PRO A 499 -26.67 -5.15 -25.52
CA PRO A 499 -26.82 -5.64 -26.88
C PRO A 499 -28.15 -6.38 -26.95
N ARG A 500 -28.99 -6.00 -27.90
CA ARG A 500 -30.13 -6.83 -28.27
C ARG A 500 -29.52 -8.07 -28.91
N ASP A 501 -29.79 -9.22 -28.32
CA ASP A 501 -29.67 -10.49 -29.02
C ASP A 501 -30.73 -10.47 -30.14
N ASP A 502 -30.30 -10.05 -31.33
CA ASP A 502 -31.07 -10.26 -32.55
C ASP A 502 -30.47 -11.48 -33.27
N GLU A 503 -31.31 -12.53 -33.33
CA GLU A 503 -31.41 -13.67 -34.28
C GLU A 503 -30.17 -14.31 -34.91
#